data_AF-A0A948C9B9-F1
#
_entry.id   AF-A0A948C9B9-F1
#
_cell.length_a   1.000
_cell.length_b   1.000
_cell.length_c   1.000
_cell.angle_alpha   90.00
_cell.angle_beta   90.00
_cell.angle_gamma   90.00
#
_symmetry.space_group_name_H-M   'P 1'
#
loop_
_entity.id
_entity.type
_entity.pdbx_description
1 polymer ?
#
loop_
_entity_poly.entity_id
_entity_poly.type
_entity_poly.pdbx_seq_one_letter_code
_entity_poly.pdbx_strand_id
1 'polypeptide(L)'
;LLKKEVRSLAIELGVPQEIIEKHPSAGLWHGQTDEGEMGITYDELDKIIEAIEQGNEKECNPAMCNKVKQRMLASAHKAAAPPIFEIK
;
A
#
# COMPACT_ATOMS: atom_id res chain seq x y z
N LEU A 1 -3.47 -4.13 8.67
CA LEU A 1 -3.93 -5.03 7.61
C LEU A 1 -3.36 -4.55 6.29
N LEU A 2 -2.58 -5.38 5.64
CA LEU A 2 -2.09 -5.23 4.28
C LEU A 2 -3.16 -5.66 3.28
N LYS A 3 -2.98 -5.37 1.98
CA LYS A 3 -4.04 -5.58 0.99
C LYS A 3 -4.43 -7.06 0.87
N LYS A 4 -3.46 -7.97 0.93
CA LYS A 4 -3.68 -9.41 0.95
C LYS A 4 -4.54 -9.84 2.14
N GLU A 5 -4.29 -9.27 3.32
CA GLU A 5 -5.02 -9.60 4.55
C GLU A 5 -6.46 -9.08 4.50
N VAL A 6 -6.68 -7.91 3.89
CA VAL A 6 -8.02 -7.38 3.63
C VAL A 6 -8.79 -8.31 2.68
N ARG A 7 -8.15 -8.84 1.62
CA ARG A 7 -8.79 -9.81 0.71
C ARG A 7 -9.17 -11.10 1.45
N SER A 8 -8.27 -11.65 2.27
CA SER A 8 -8.56 -12.85 3.07
C SER A 8 -9.72 -12.63 4.03
N LEU A 9 -9.76 -11.47 4.70
CA LEU A 9 -10.85 -11.11 5.60
C LEU A 9 -12.18 -10.94 4.85
N ALA A 10 -12.16 -10.38 3.63
CA ALA A 10 -13.36 -10.21 2.81
C ALA A 10 -14.01 -11.56 2.44
N ILE A 11 -13.20 -12.59 2.18
CA ILE A 11 -13.67 -13.96 1.92
C ILE A 11 -14.40 -14.49 3.16
N GLU A 12 -13.79 -14.37 4.34
CA GLU A 12 -14.37 -14.83 5.61
C GLU A 12 -15.70 -14.12 5.93
N LEU A 13 -15.80 -12.83 5.58
CA LEU A 13 -17.01 -12.03 5.78
C LEU A 13 -18.10 -12.27 4.72
N GLY A 14 -17.87 -13.14 3.74
CA GLY A 14 -18.85 -13.45 2.68
C GLY A 14 -19.07 -12.30 1.69
N VAL A 15 -18.07 -11.44 1.47
CA VAL A 15 -18.14 -10.41 0.43
C VAL A 15 -18.24 -11.09 -0.95
N PRO A 16 -19.12 -10.60 -1.86
CA PRO A 16 -19.25 -11.19 -3.20
C PRO A 16 -17.91 -11.31 -3.94
N GLN A 17 -17.70 -12.46 -4.59
CA GLN A 17 -16.44 -12.77 -5.29
C GLN A 17 -16.09 -11.72 -6.35
N GLU A 18 -17.10 -11.21 -7.06
CA GLU A 18 -16.95 -10.14 -8.05
C GLU A 18 -16.33 -8.85 -7.49
N ILE A 19 -16.51 -8.57 -6.19
CA ILE A 19 -15.92 -7.41 -5.52
C ILE A 19 -14.47 -7.71 -5.11
N ILE A 20 -14.20 -8.92 -4.63
CA ILE A 20 -12.87 -9.36 -4.16
C ILE A 20 -11.88 -9.47 -5.35
N GLU A 21 -12.35 -10.02 -6.47
CA GLU A 21 -11.55 -10.24 -7.68
C GLU A 21 -11.41 -9.00 -8.55
N LYS A 22 -12.27 -7.99 -8.35
CA LYS A 22 -12.17 -6.73 -9.09
C LYS A 22 -10.77 -6.15 -8.98
N HIS A 23 -10.19 -5.76 -10.13
CA HIS A 23 -8.92 -5.05 -10.15
C HIS A 23 -9.00 -3.79 -9.27
N PRO A 24 -8.07 -3.61 -8.31
CA PRO A 24 -8.04 -2.44 -7.44
C PRO A 24 -7.94 -1.13 -8.24
N SER A 25 -8.81 -0.18 -7.90
CA SER A 25 -8.90 1.13 -8.53
C SER A 25 -9.55 2.12 -7.57
N ALA A 26 -8.98 3.32 -7.43
CA ALA A 26 -9.59 4.42 -6.70
C ALA A 26 -10.80 5.05 -7.43
N GLY A 27 -11.02 4.74 -8.70
CA GLY A 27 -12.15 5.22 -9.50
C GLY A 27 -12.14 6.73 -9.79
N LEU A 28 -10.99 7.38 -9.74
CA LEU A 28 -10.89 8.84 -9.93
C LEU A 28 -11.01 9.26 -11.40
N TRP A 29 -10.65 8.39 -12.35
CA TRP A 29 -10.87 8.57 -13.79
C TRP A 29 -11.01 7.23 -14.52
N HIS A 30 -11.45 7.28 -15.77
CA HIS A 30 -11.67 6.08 -16.57
C HIS A 30 -10.36 5.33 -16.85
N GLY A 31 -10.36 4.02 -16.64
CA GLY A 31 -9.21 3.16 -16.86
C GLY A 31 -8.11 3.22 -15.80
N GLN A 32 -8.33 3.93 -14.69
CA GLN A 32 -7.39 3.96 -13.57
C GLN A 32 -7.25 2.57 -12.91
N THR A 33 -6.02 2.15 -12.64
CA THR A 33 -5.72 0.99 -11.78
C THR A 33 -4.63 1.36 -10.77
N ASP A 34 -4.81 0.91 -9.53
CA ASP A 34 -3.88 1.28 -8.45
C ASP A 34 -2.47 0.72 -8.73
N GLU A 35 -2.38 -0.53 -9.20
CA GLU A 35 -1.11 -1.18 -9.56
C GLU A 35 -0.44 -0.52 -10.77
N GLY A 36 -1.23 0.00 -11.72
CA GLY A 36 -0.72 0.74 -12.88
C GLY A 36 -0.11 2.07 -12.48
N GLU A 37 -0.76 2.82 -11.59
CA GLU A 37 -0.22 4.08 -11.06
C GLU A 37 1.01 3.86 -10.18
N MET A 38 0.95 2.86 -9.32
CA MET A 38 2.05 2.57 -8.42
C MET A 38 3.23 1.95 -9.17
N GLY A 39 2.99 1.24 -10.27
CA GLY A 39 3.97 0.46 -11.01
C GLY A 39 4.58 -0.64 -10.14
N ILE A 40 3.75 -1.27 -9.31
CA ILE A 40 4.06 -2.41 -8.44
C ILE A 40 2.73 -3.09 -8.08
N THR A 41 2.74 -4.42 -7.99
CA THR A 41 1.55 -5.19 -7.57
C THR A 41 1.33 -5.10 -6.06
N TYR A 42 0.11 -5.34 -5.61
CA TYR A 42 -0.16 -5.40 -4.17
C TYR A 42 0.58 -6.55 -3.47
N ASP A 43 0.75 -7.69 -4.14
CA ASP A 43 1.45 -8.84 -3.57
C ASP A 43 2.94 -8.53 -3.33
N GLU A 44 3.58 -7.82 -4.26
CA GLU A 44 4.97 -7.36 -4.10
C GLU A 44 5.07 -6.25 -3.06
N LEU A 45 4.14 -5.29 -3.08
CA LEU A 45 4.13 -4.17 -2.14
C LEU A 45 3.97 -4.66 -0.70
N ASP A 46 3.02 -5.57 -0.46
CA ASP A 46 2.77 -6.13 0.88
C ASP A 46 4.02 -6.84 1.42
N LYS A 47 4.69 -7.66 0.60
CA LYS A 47 5.96 -8.33 0.99
C LYS A 47 7.06 -7.34 1.33
N ILE A 48 7.18 -6.25 0.56
CA ILE A 48 8.18 -5.21 0.83
C ILE A 48 7.88 -4.49 2.14
N ILE A 49 6.61 -4.14 2.39
CA ILE A 49 6.21 -3.49 3.64
C ILE A 49 6.52 -4.40 4.83
N GLU A 50 6.16 -5.69 4.77
CA GLU A 50 6.49 -6.67 5.82
C GLU A 50 7.99 -6.77 6.07
N ALA A 51 8.79 -6.83 5.00
CA ALA A 51 10.25 -6.90 5.12
C ALA A 51 10.84 -5.64 5.77
N ILE A 52 10.31 -4.45 5.44
CA ILE A 52 10.73 -3.18 6.05
C ILE A 52 10.36 -3.15 7.54
N GLU A 53 9.14 -3.55 7.90
CA GLU A 53 8.68 -3.58 9.30
C GLU A 53 9.50 -4.57 10.15
N GLN A 54 9.93 -5.69 9.57
CA GLN A 54 10.77 -6.69 10.23
C GLN A 54 12.27 -6.35 10.22
N GLY A 55 12.68 -5.27 9.53
CA GLY A 55 14.08 -4.91 9.34
C GLY A 55 14.87 -5.88 8.45
N ASN A 56 14.19 -6.73 7.68
CA ASN A 56 14.78 -7.74 6.81
C ASN A 56 14.76 -7.31 5.33
N GLU A 57 15.29 -6.12 5.07
CA GLU A 57 15.27 -5.50 3.74
C GLU A 57 16.18 -6.17 2.70
N LYS A 58 16.93 -7.20 3.10
CA LYS A 58 17.81 -7.95 2.20
C LYS A 58 17.04 -8.89 1.29
N GLU A 59 15.79 -9.21 1.61
CA GLU A 59 14.96 -10.16 0.87
C GLU A 59 14.24 -9.55 -0.34
N CYS A 60 14.24 -8.23 -0.47
CA CYS A 60 13.60 -7.53 -1.58
C CYS A 60 14.60 -7.06 -2.65
N ASN A 61 14.09 -6.80 -3.85
CA ASN A 61 14.86 -6.08 -4.86
C ASN A 61 15.22 -4.67 -4.33
N PRO A 62 16.51 -4.30 -4.22
CA PRO A 62 16.94 -3.03 -3.63
C PRO A 62 16.30 -1.80 -4.29
N ALA A 63 16.08 -1.83 -5.60
CA ALA A 63 15.48 -0.71 -6.32
C ALA A 63 14.01 -0.49 -5.91
N MET A 64 13.24 -1.58 -5.78
CA MET A 64 11.83 -1.49 -5.39
C MET A 64 11.69 -1.15 -3.90
N CYS A 65 12.52 -1.72 -3.04
CA CYS A 65 12.52 -1.36 -1.62
C CYS A 65 12.83 0.13 -1.40
N ASN A 66 13.84 0.66 -2.10
CA ASN A 66 14.13 2.09 -2.05
C ASN A 66 12.95 2.92 -2.57
N LYS A 67 12.31 2.52 -3.69
CA LYS A 67 11.12 3.20 -4.23
C LYS A 67 9.99 3.25 -3.21
N VAL A 68 9.68 2.14 -2.54
CA VAL A 68 8.62 2.07 -1.52
C VAL A 68 8.97 2.95 -0.32
N LYS A 69 10.20 2.88 0.20
CA LYS A 69 10.67 3.74 1.29
C LYS A 69 10.57 5.22 0.96
N GLN A 70 10.98 5.62 -0.24
CA GLN A 70 10.88 7.01 -0.67
C GLN A 70 9.42 7.47 -0.71
N ARG A 71 8.49 6.62 -1.17
CA ARG A 71 7.06 6.92 -1.12
C ARG A 71 6.54 7.04 0.31
N MET A 72 6.91 6.13 1.22
CA MET A 72 6.53 6.20 2.63
C MET A 72 6.98 7.51 3.28
N LEU A 73 8.23 7.93 3.03
CA LEU A 73 8.77 9.20 3.51
C LEU A 73 8.02 10.40 2.91
N ALA A 74 7.82 10.41 1.60
CA ALA A 74 7.11 11.49 0.91
C ALA A 74 5.65 11.64 1.37
N SER A 75 4.98 10.53 1.70
CA SER A 75 3.59 10.52 2.18
C SER A 75 3.45 10.56 3.70
N ALA A 76 4.55 10.64 4.47
CA ALA A 76 4.50 10.60 5.93
C ALA A 76 3.60 11.70 6.54
N HIS A 77 3.53 12.85 5.89
CA HIS A 77 2.63 13.95 6.27
C HIS A 77 1.14 13.56 6.25
N LYS A 78 0.74 12.54 5.49
CA LYS A 78 -0.65 12.06 5.44
C LYS A 78 -1.03 11.22 6.66
N ALA A 79 -0.04 10.67 7.36
CA ALA A 79 -0.20 9.85 8.56
C ALA A 79 0.10 10.61 9.86
N ALA A 80 0.68 11.81 9.75
CA ALA A 80 0.95 12.69 10.88
C ALA A 80 -0.17 13.72 11.07
N ALA A 81 -0.35 14.18 12.31
CA ALA A 81 -1.18 15.35 12.57
C ALA A 81 -0.59 16.58 11.84
N PRO A 82 -1.43 17.51 11.36
CA PRO A 82 -0.94 18.76 10.78
C PRO A 82 -0.09 19.51 11.82
N PRO A 83 1.06 20.08 11.42
CA PRO A 83 1.94 20.78 12.34
C PRO A 83 1.23 22.01 12.91
N ILE A 84 1.27 22.16 14.23
CA ILE A 84 0.67 23.30 14.95
C ILE A 84 1.81 24.26 15.30
N PHE A 85 1.64 25.53 14.93
CA PHE A 85 2.55 26.58 15.35
C PHE A 85 2.31 26.94 16.82
N GLU A 86 3.32 26.77 17.67
CA GLU A 86 3.25 27.19 19.08
C GLU A 86 3.67 28.65 19.22
N ILE A 87 2.75 29.48 19.72
CA ILE A 87 3.06 30.86 20.13
C ILE A 87 3.67 30.79 21.53
N LYS A 88 4.90 31.29 21.68
CA LYS A 88 5.56 31.49 22.97
C LYS A 88 5.17 32.83 23.59
#